data_AF-A0A1C4S7I0-F1
#
_entry.id   AF-A0A1C4S7I0-F1
#
_cell.length_a   1.000
_cell.length_b   1.000
_cell.length_c   1.000
_cell.angle_alpha   90.00
_cell.angle_beta   90.00
_cell.angle_gamma   90.00
#
_symmetry.space_group_name_H-M   'P 1'
#
loop_
_entity.id
_entity.type
_entity.pdbx_description
1 polymer ?
#
loop_
_entity_poly.entity_id
_entity_poly.type
_entity_poly.pdbx_seq_one_letter_code
_entity_poly.pdbx_strand_id
1 'polypeptide(L)'
;MTSRAGVRVDLDGIFDALEANGFDEVRVEFAPDDGAGAAAVVDTVRQAVEAANEVANEAAPDSIWGSLLTASLAGFSVRLGSMESEGALDIWLAAFGGRVRAGGLSGELRATETIRLPDWESPDPMMTAYIALGALTALDGAGRSGWAERAVRWAAEAGGDAYVGSSGMSQLDATGEVAVHLASMLHVAFSGAVLYTDALASRAALAEVGSDGQAIYQTHDASASLAAQADRARAAILAEAAYAHYAFVAPTPRRAYLWDARGRALPPLRDQIPAYALRMHADLWSRFVPDVHCMQLLTDEHLARVTDLSQWTVTHVAPGRALVEARDLAAWLRPGGPAPSVVDQARTDFGRALVPADDVR
;
A
#
# COMPACT_ATOMS: atom_id res chain seq x y z
N MET A 1 -36.24 27.01 -2.68
CA MET A 1 -35.58 25.99 -1.83
C MET A 1 -34.10 26.32 -1.77
N THR A 2 -33.68 27.09 -0.77
CA THR A 2 -32.29 27.50 -0.53
C THR A 2 -31.84 26.89 0.78
N SER A 3 -31.42 25.63 0.72
CA SER A 3 -30.82 24.88 1.85
C SER A 3 -29.35 24.62 1.50
N ARG A 4 -28.54 25.68 1.50
CA ARG A 4 -27.09 25.65 1.20
C ARG A 4 -26.22 25.81 2.46
N ALA A 5 -26.76 25.64 3.66
CA ALA A 5 -26.04 26.01 4.88
C ALA A 5 -25.89 24.83 5.84
N GLY A 6 -24.85 24.01 5.63
CA GLY A 6 -24.26 23.20 6.69
C GLY A 6 -23.87 21.77 6.29
N VAL A 7 -23.25 21.09 7.26
CA VAL A 7 -23.00 19.65 7.23
C VAL A 7 -24.27 18.93 7.69
N ARG A 8 -24.81 18.07 6.83
CA ARG A 8 -25.93 17.15 7.12
C ARG A 8 -25.36 15.88 7.76
N VAL A 9 -26.06 15.28 8.71
CA VAL A 9 -25.61 14.04 9.37
C VAL A 9 -26.67 12.97 9.18
N ASP A 10 -26.29 11.87 8.55
CA ASP A 10 -27.06 10.63 8.47
C ASP A 10 -26.72 9.76 9.69
N LEU A 11 -27.31 10.13 10.83
CA LEU A 11 -27.01 9.47 12.10
C LEU A 11 -27.53 8.03 12.12
N ASP A 12 -28.71 7.79 11.56
CA ASP A 12 -29.32 6.46 11.48
C ASP A 12 -28.42 5.50 10.68
N GLY A 13 -27.93 5.92 9.50
CA GLY A 13 -27.01 5.09 8.71
C GLY A 13 -25.66 4.81 9.41
N ILE A 14 -25.16 5.76 10.21
CA ILE A 14 -23.96 5.56 11.03
C ILE A 14 -24.23 4.52 12.13
N PHE A 15 -25.38 4.57 12.80
CA PHE A 15 -25.75 3.59 13.81
C PHE A 15 -25.98 2.20 13.24
N ASP A 16 -26.66 2.08 12.10
CA ASP A 16 -26.86 0.80 11.42
C ASP A 16 -25.51 0.15 11.06
N ALA A 17 -24.56 0.95 10.55
CA ALA A 17 -23.21 0.49 10.25
C ALA A 17 -22.42 0.10 11.51
N LEU A 18 -22.64 0.81 12.62
CA LEU A 18 -22.02 0.50 13.90
C LEU A 18 -22.54 -0.82 14.48
N GLU A 19 -23.86 -1.02 14.46
CA GLU A 19 -24.51 -2.26 14.91
C GLU A 19 -24.03 -3.46 14.06
N ALA A 20 -23.94 -3.29 12.74
CA ALA A 20 -23.42 -4.32 11.84
C ALA A 20 -21.96 -4.73 12.16
N ASN A 21 -21.18 -3.83 12.75
CA ASN A 21 -19.80 -4.08 13.20
C ASN A 21 -19.71 -4.44 14.70
N GLY A 22 -20.81 -4.79 15.36
CA GLY A 22 -20.82 -5.21 16.75
C GLY A 22 -20.51 -4.09 17.75
N PHE A 23 -20.69 -2.84 17.36
CA PHE A 23 -20.40 -1.64 18.15
C PHE A 23 -18.92 -1.35 18.43
N ASP A 24 -17.98 -2.07 17.79
CA ASP A 24 -16.54 -1.89 18.03
C ASP A 24 -15.96 -0.67 17.30
N GLU A 25 -16.28 -0.50 16.02
CA GLU A 25 -15.80 0.60 15.18
C GLU A 25 -16.78 0.94 14.05
N VAL A 26 -16.72 2.19 13.57
CA VAL A 26 -17.44 2.64 12.37
C VAL A 26 -16.56 3.58 11.58
N ARG A 27 -16.69 3.57 10.26
CA ARG A 27 -16.10 4.60 9.39
C ARG A 27 -17.15 5.63 9.02
N VAL A 28 -16.85 6.90 9.28
CA VAL A 28 -17.70 8.02 8.90
C VAL A 28 -17.07 8.74 7.72
N GLU A 29 -17.83 8.90 6.65
CA GLU A 29 -17.47 9.63 5.45
C GLU A 29 -18.05 11.04 5.50
N PHE A 30 -17.21 12.05 5.26
CA PHE A 30 -17.63 13.39 4.87
C PHE A 30 -17.57 13.53 3.33
N ALA A 31 -18.74 13.67 2.70
CA ALA A 31 -18.90 13.90 1.28
C ALA A 31 -19.24 15.39 1.01
N PRO A 32 -18.30 16.21 0.50
CA PRO A 32 -18.54 17.63 0.24
C PRO A 32 -19.51 17.86 -0.92
N ASP A 33 -20.39 18.87 -0.83
CA ASP A 33 -21.41 19.15 -1.86
C ASP A 33 -20.80 19.62 -3.21
N ASP A 34 -19.69 20.38 -3.17
CA ASP A 34 -19.06 20.99 -4.34
C ASP A 34 -17.98 20.10 -5.00
N GLY A 35 -17.90 18.82 -4.62
CA GLY A 35 -16.90 17.86 -5.10
C GLY A 35 -15.56 17.97 -4.37
N ALA A 36 -14.90 16.82 -4.17
CA ALA A 36 -13.64 16.72 -3.45
C ALA A 36 -12.45 17.01 -4.37
N GLY A 37 -11.66 18.04 -4.07
CA GLY A 37 -10.47 18.34 -4.88
C GLY A 37 -9.75 19.63 -4.53
N ALA A 38 -9.28 19.79 -3.30
CA ALA A 38 -8.27 20.79 -2.97
C ALA A 38 -7.51 20.41 -1.69
N ALA A 39 -6.22 20.74 -1.62
CA ALA A 39 -5.41 20.64 -0.40
C ALA A 39 -6.08 21.34 0.79
N ALA A 40 -6.75 22.47 0.54
CA ALA A 40 -7.50 23.22 1.55
C ALA A 40 -8.64 22.41 2.20
N VAL A 41 -9.27 21.49 1.45
CA VAL A 41 -10.32 20.61 1.99
C VAL A 41 -9.69 19.57 2.92
N VAL A 42 -8.57 18.97 2.51
CA VAL A 42 -7.83 17.99 3.34
C VAL A 42 -7.41 18.60 4.67
N ASP A 43 -6.84 19.81 4.64
CA ASP A 43 -6.38 20.49 5.85
C ASP A 43 -7.55 20.84 6.78
N THR A 44 -8.69 21.27 6.21
CA THR A 44 -9.91 21.55 6.98
C THR A 44 -10.45 20.30 7.64
N VAL A 45 -10.52 19.17 6.91
CA VAL A 45 -10.99 17.89 7.45
C VAL A 45 -10.05 17.37 8.53
N ARG A 46 -8.72 17.46 8.34
CA ARG A 46 -7.75 17.06 9.36
C ARG A 46 -7.92 17.85 10.66
N GLN A 47 -8.04 19.18 10.56
CA GLN A 47 -8.33 20.03 11.72
C GLN A 47 -9.69 19.70 12.37
N ALA A 48 -10.68 19.29 11.58
CA ALA A 48 -11.98 18.87 12.10
C ALA A 48 -11.89 17.56 12.90
N VAL A 49 -11.10 16.58 12.44
CA VAL A 49 -10.83 15.36 13.21
C VAL A 49 -10.12 15.68 14.52
N GLU A 50 -9.06 16.51 14.48
CA GLU A 50 -8.30 16.90 15.66
C GLU A 50 -9.20 17.61 16.69
N ALA A 51 -9.97 18.62 16.26
CA ALA A 51 -10.88 19.35 17.14
C ALA A 51 -12.01 18.46 17.70
N ALA A 52 -12.53 17.53 16.91
CA ALA A 52 -13.56 16.60 17.37
C ALA A 52 -13.02 15.62 18.42
N ASN A 53 -11.78 15.14 18.24
CA ASN A 53 -11.10 14.31 19.22
C ASN A 53 -10.85 15.07 20.54
N GLU A 54 -10.40 16.32 20.48
CA GLU A 54 -10.20 17.16 21.67
C GLU A 54 -11.51 17.35 22.45
N VAL A 55 -12.59 17.77 21.77
CA VAL A 55 -13.90 18.02 22.41
C VAL A 55 -14.49 16.74 23.00
N ALA A 56 -14.41 15.62 22.27
CA ALA A 56 -14.91 14.34 22.77
C ALA A 56 -14.13 13.88 24.02
N ASN A 57 -12.80 13.99 23.99
CA ASN A 57 -11.95 13.63 25.12
C ASN A 57 -12.15 14.52 26.35
N GLU A 58 -12.46 15.81 26.17
CA GLU A 58 -12.84 16.70 27.29
C GLU A 58 -14.19 16.33 27.91
N ALA A 59 -15.16 15.93 27.09
CA ALA A 59 -16.51 15.60 27.54
C ALA A 59 -16.58 14.22 28.21
N ALA A 60 -15.89 13.23 27.66
CA ALA A 60 -15.81 11.87 28.15
C ALA A 60 -14.46 11.25 27.70
N PRO A 61 -13.43 11.28 28.56
CA PRO A 61 -12.11 10.74 28.23
C PRO A 61 -12.17 9.31 27.73
N ASP A 62 -11.37 8.99 26.71
CA ASP A 62 -11.23 7.67 26.09
C ASP A 62 -12.52 7.04 25.50
N SER A 63 -13.62 7.80 25.40
CA SER A 63 -14.96 7.28 25.01
C SER A 63 -15.28 7.27 23.52
N ILE A 64 -14.46 7.93 22.69
CA ILE A 64 -14.48 7.86 21.23
C ILE A 64 -13.20 8.51 20.67
N TRP A 65 -12.65 7.96 19.58
CA TRP A 65 -11.48 8.54 18.93
C TRP A 65 -11.52 8.37 17.41
N GLY A 66 -11.35 9.48 16.68
CA GLY A 66 -11.16 9.51 15.24
C GLY A 66 -9.71 9.26 14.85
N SER A 67 -9.49 8.23 14.03
CA SER A 67 -8.17 7.80 13.54
C SER A 67 -8.22 7.42 12.05
N LEU A 68 -7.06 7.16 11.46
CA LEU A 68 -6.93 6.61 10.10
C LEU A 68 -7.71 7.40 9.03
N LEU A 69 -7.59 8.73 9.07
CA LEU A 69 -8.16 9.61 8.05
C LEU A 69 -7.61 9.23 6.67
N THR A 70 -8.51 9.01 5.71
CA THR A 70 -8.19 8.67 4.33
C THR A 70 -9.18 9.31 3.35
N ALA A 71 -8.83 9.37 2.07
CA ALA A 71 -9.79 9.73 1.03
C ALA A 71 -10.71 8.54 0.75
N SER A 72 -11.96 8.81 0.41
CA SER A 72 -12.92 7.85 -0.11
C SER A 72 -13.35 8.26 -1.53
N LEU A 73 -14.16 7.44 -2.19
CA LEU A 73 -14.70 7.78 -3.52
C LEU A 73 -15.56 9.05 -3.51
N ALA A 74 -16.25 9.35 -2.40
CA ALA A 74 -17.10 10.53 -2.30
C ALA A 74 -16.49 11.69 -1.50
N GLY A 75 -15.36 11.50 -0.82
CA GLY A 75 -14.72 12.54 0.00
C GLY A 75 -13.66 12.01 0.95
N PHE A 76 -13.95 12.03 2.26
CA PHE A 76 -12.99 11.71 3.30
C PHE A 76 -13.60 10.76 4.33
N SER A 77 -12.91 9.66 4.62
CA SER A 77 -13.32 8.69 5.64
C SER A 77 -12.42 8.76 6.86
N VAL A 78 -13.02 8.76 8.05
CA VAL A 78 -12.33 8.63 9.33
C VAL A 78 -12.85 7.38 10.05
N ARG A 79 -11.96 6.63 10.67
CA ARG A 79 -12.34 5.50 11.52
C ARG A 79 -12.56 5.99 12.94
N LEU A 80 -13.78 5.84 13.44
CA LEU A 80 -14.14 6.07 14.83
C LEU A 80 -14.05 4.73 15.58
N GLY A 81 -13.28 4.72 16.66
CA GLY A 81 -13.16 3.57 17.56
C GLY A 81 -13.36 3.99 19.01
N SER A 82 -13.26 3.02 19.93
CA SER A 82 -13.46 3.19 21.37
C SER A 82 -14.83 3.76 21.73
N MET A 83 -15.90 3.41 21.00
CA MET A 83 -17.23 4.00 21.19
C MET A 83 -17.95 3.43 22.42
N GLU A 84 -17.78 4.08 23.57
CA GLU A 84 -18.40 3.63 24.82
C GLU A 84 -19.86 4.10 24.98
N SER A 85 -20.30 5.11 24.21
CA SER A 85 -21.69 5.60 24.26
C SER A 85 -22.14 6.35 22.99
N GLU A 86 -23.44 6.34 22.72
CA GLU A 86 -24.08 7.13 21.66
C GLU A 86 -23.85 8.65 21.83
N GLY A 87 -23.86 9.12 23.09
CA GLY A 87 -23.61 10.54 23.39
C GLY A 87 -22.20 11.00 23.01
N ALA A 88 -21.20 10.12 23.11
CA ALA A 88 -19.84 10.43 22.66
C ALA A 88 -19.78 10.59 21.13
N LEU A 89 -20.50 9.75 20.39
CA LEU A 89 -20.62 9.84 18.93
C LEU A 89 -21.28 11.17 18.51
N ASP A 90 -22.39 11.55 19.14
CA ASP A 90 -23.07 12.81 18.86
C ASP A 90 -22.17 14.03 19.09
N ILE A 91 -21.43 14.03 20.20
CA ILE A 91 -20.47 15.11 20.55
C ILE A 91 -19.39 15.19 19.47
N TRP A 92 -18.81 14.06 19.08
CA TRP A 92 -17.76 13.99 18.08
C TRP A 92 -18.26 14.49 16.71
N LEU A 93 -19.41 14.00 16.24
CA LEU A 93 -20.01 14.39 14.95
C LEU A 93 -20.38 15.88 14.92
N ALA A 94 -20.92 16.41 16.03
CA ALA A 94 -21.26 17.83 16.14
C ALA A 94 -20.01 18.72 16.11
N ALA A 95 -18.95 18.34 16.83
CA ALA A 95 -17.68 19.07 16.84
C ALA A 95 -17.01 19.04 15.45
N PHE A 96 -16.94 17.87 14.82
CA PHE A 96 -16.42 17.72 13.46
C PHE A 96 -17.21 18.58 12.47
N GLY A 97 -18.53 18.43 12.42
CA GLY A 97 -19.40 19.15 11.49
C GLY A 97 -19.37 20.67 11.72
N GLY A 98 -19.23 21.11 12.98
CA GLY A 98 -19.02 22.50 13.35
C GLY A 98 -17.71 23.06 12.79
N ARG A 99 -16.61 22.30 12.90
CA ARG A 99 -15.29 22.72 12.39
C ARG A 99 -15.24 22.74 10.86
N VAL A 100 -15.81 21.75 10.19
CA VAL A 100 -15.95 21.71 8.72
C VAL A 100 -16.74 22.92 8.22
N ARG A 101 -17.87 23.24 8.86
CA ARG A 101 -18.67 24.43 8.54
C ARG A 101 -17.90 25.73 8.75
N ALA A 102 -17.15 25.84 9.86
CA ALA A 102 -16.30 27.01 10.13
C ALA A 102 -15.18 27.18 9.09
N GLY A 103 -14.71 26.09 8.50
CA GLY A 103 -13.79 26.09 7.35
C GLY A 103 -14.44 26.43 6.01
N GLY A 104 -15.74 26.76 5.99
CA GLY A 104 -16.46 27.17 4.77
C GLY A 104 -16.94 26.00 3.90
N LEU A 105 -16.93 24.77 4.44
CA LEU A 105 -17.37 23.58 3.71
C LEU A 105 -18.80 23.19 4.09
N SER A 106 -19.52 22.62 3.13
CA SER A 106 -20.81 21.95 3.32
C SER A 106 -20.77 20.56 2.70
N GLY A 107 -21.67 19.68 3.13
CA GLY A 107 -21.69 18.30 2.69
C GLY A 107 -22.52 17.41 3.60
N GLU A 108 -22.24 16.12 3.53
CA GLU A 108 -22.93 15.07 4.26
C GLU A 108 -21.94 14.22 5.05
N LEU A 109 -22.26 13.94 6.31
CA LEU A 109 -21.63 12.93 7.14
C LEU A 109 -22.51 11.70 7.16
N ARG A 110 -21.96 10.55 6.78
CA ARG A 110 -22.67 9.27 6.70
C ARG A 110 -21.73 8.10 6.97
N ALA A 111 -22.24 6.89 7.11
CA ALA A 111 -21.37 5.71 7.15
C ALA A 111 -20.59 5.59 5.82
N THR A 112 -19.29 5.30 5.90
CA THR A 112 -18.49 4.99 4.71
C THR A 112 -18.89 3.62 4.17
N GLU A 113 -19.31 3.55 2.92
CA GLU A 113 -19.49 2.26 2.24
C GLU A 113 -18.13 1.57 2.08
N THR A 114 -17.96 0.43 2.73
CA THR A 114 -16.75 -0.39 2.63
C THR A 114 -17.09 -1.77 2.11
N ILE A 115 -16.17 -2.34 1.33
CA ILE A 115 -16.33 -3.67 0.75
C ILE A 115 -15.23 -4.57 1.29
N ARG A 116 -15.64 -5.77 1.72
CA ARG A 116 -14.71 -6.86 1.98
C ARG A 116 -14.08 -7.29 0.66
N LEU A 117 -12.76 -7.20 0.56
CA LEU A 117 -12.04 -7.68 -0.61
C LEU A 117 -12.31 -9.18 -0.81
N PRO A 118 -12.42 -9.67 -2.06
CA PRO A 118 -12.51 -11.09 -2.34
C PRO A 118 -11.34 -11.84 -1.70
N ASP A 119 -11.64 -12.96 -1.03
CA ASP A 119 -10.60 -13.87 -0.56
C ASP A 119 -9.98 -14.55 -1.78
N TRP A 120 -8.67 -14.36 -1.96
CA TRP A 120 -7.93 -14.90 -3.10
C TRP A 120 -6.75 -15.76 -2.64
N GLU A 121 -7.06 -16.71 -1.74
CA GLU A 121 -6.08 -17.65 -1.23
C GLU A 121 -5.60 -18.59 -2.34
N SER A 122 -4.28 -18.65 -2.51
CA SER A 122 -3.63 -19.55 -3.45
C SER A 122 -2.89 -20.64 -2.68
N PRO A 123 -3.07 -21.93 -3.02
CA PRO A 123 -2.20 -22.99 -2.50
C PRO A 123 -0.78 -22.88 -3.09
N ASP A 124 -0.66 -22.25 -4.26
CA ASP A 124 0.60 -22.04 -4.95
C ASP A 124 1.25 -20.70 -4.55
N PRO A 125 2.59 -20.63 -4.49
CA PRO A 125 3.29 -19.39 -4.23
C PRO A 125 2.97 -18.32 -5.28
N MET A 126 2.61 -17.12 -4.84
CA MET A 126 2.41 -15.95 -5.68
C MET A 126 3.73 -15.21 -5.90
N MET A 127 4.05 -14.88 -7.16
CA MET A 127 5.19 -14.02 -7.44
C MET A 127 4.89 -12.59 -6.98
N THR A 128 5.80 -12.07 -6.16
CA THR A 128 5.68 -10.74 -5.56
C THR A 128 6.92 -9.93 -5.87
N ALA A 129 6.73 -8.73 -6.42
CA ALA A 129 7.77 -7.72 -6.52
C ALA A 129 7.68 -6.76 -5.33
N TYR A 130 8.82 -6.55 -4.69
CA TYR A 130 9.02 -5.63 -3.57
C TYR A 130 9.85 -4.46 -4.07
N ILE A 131 9.34 -3.23 -3.96
CA ILE A 131 9.95 -2.04 -4.58
C ILE A 131 10.10 -0.91 -3.56
N ALA A 132 11.33 -0.48 -3.28
CA ALA A 132 11.62 0.65 -2.40
C ALA A 132 11.66 1.93 -3.23
N LEU A 133 10.63 2.78 -3.13
CA LEU A 133 10.50 4.03 -3.87
C LEU A 133 11.09 5.25 -3.13
N GLY A 134 11.47 5.06 -1.86
CA GLY A 134 11.77 6.16 -0.93
C GLY A 134 10.49 6.74 -0.33
N ALA A 135 10.59 7.40 0.83
CA ALA A 135 9.43 7.82 1.60
C ALA A 135 8.42 8.62 0.76
N LEU A 136 7.14 8.24 0.80
CA LEU A 136 6.08 8.93 0.02
C LEU A 136 5.90 10.39 0.43
N THR A 137 6.30 10.74 1.65
CA THR A 137 6.34 12.11 2.15
C THR A 137 7.34 12.99 1.39
N ALA A 138 8.35 12.39 0.76
CA ALA A 138 9.31 13.08 -0.10
C ALA A 138 8.81 13.25 -1.54
N LEU A 139 7.76 12.53 -1.95
CA LEU A 139 7.13 12.74 -3.25
C LEU A 139 6.23 13.97 -3.23
N ASP A 140 6.26 14.75 -4.29
CA ASP A 140 5.28 15.81 -4.50
C ASP A 140 3.94 15.23 -5.00
N GLY A 141 2.98 16.12 -5.31
CA GLY A 141 1.69 15.70 -5.86
C GLY A 141 1.83 14.93 -7.17
N ALA A 142 2.72 15.39 -8.06
CA ALA A 142 2.96 14.76 -9.36
C ALA A 142 3.58 13.36 -9.21
N GLY A 143 4.50 13.18 -8.25
CA GLY A 143 5.09 11.89 -7.92
C GLY A 143 4.05 10.88 -7.43
N ARG A 144 3.13 11.30 -6.54
CA ARG A 144 2.04 10.44 -6.05
C ARG A 144 1.05 10.07 -7.16
N SER A 145 0.60 11.04 -7.94
CA SER A 145 -0.28 10.77 -9.09
C SER A 145 0.39 9.87 -10.12
N GLY A 146 1.66 10.10 -10.42
CA GLY A 146 2.44 9.28 -11.34
C GLY A 146 2.58 7.84 -10.87
N TRP A 147 2.80 7.60 -9.56
CA TRP A 147 2.79 6.24 -9.02
C TRP A 147 1.41 5.60 -9.16
N ALA A 148 0.34 6.31 -8.79
CA ALA A 148 -1.02 5.78 -8.87
C ALA A 148 -1.38 5.34 -10.30
N GLU A 149 -1.05 6.14 -11.31
CA GLU A 149 -1.26 5.78 -12.72
C GLU A 149 -0.50 4.52 -13.15
N ARG A 150 0.75 4.35 -12.70
CA ARG A 150 1.55 3.17 -13.03
C ARG A 150 1.04 1.93 -12.31
N ALA A 151 0.71 2.05 -11.03
CA ALA A 151 0.14 0.98 -10.21
C ALA A 151 -1.19 0.48 -10.79
N VAL A 152 -2.10 1.40 -11.12
CA VAL A 152 -3.40 1.07 -11.74
C VAL A 152 -3.21 0.41 -13.09
N ARG A 153 -2.37 0.96 -13.97
CA ARG A 153 -2.11 0.39 -15.29
C ARG A 153 -1.58 -1.05 -15.21
N TRP A 154 -0.62 -1.28 -14.31
CA TRP A 154 -0.07 -2.60 -14.08
C TRP A 154 -1.12 -3.56 -13.52
N ALA A 155 -1.92 -3.13 -12.54
CA ALA A 155 -2.92 -3.98 -11.89
C ALA A 155 -4.09 -4.33 -12.84
N ALA A 156 -4.51 -3.39 -13.68
CA ALA A 156 -5.63 -3.55 -14.61
C ALA A 156 -5.46 -4.70 -15.62
N GLU A 157 -4.24 -5.19 -15.85
CA GLU A 157 -3.97 -6.36 -16.71
C GLU A 157 -4.63 -7.66 -16.20
N ALA A 158 -4.92 -7.75 -14.89
CA ALA A 158 -5.70 -8.85 -14.33
C ALA A 158 -7.16 -8.83 -14.85
N GLY A 159 -7.68 -7.64 -15.19
CA GLY A 159 -9.08 -7.42 -15.52
C GLY A 159 -9.99 -7.49 -14.28
N GLY A 160 -11.29 -7.49 -14.52
CA GLY A 160 -12.30 -7.57 -13.46
C GLY A 160 -12.58 -6.21 -12.80
N ASP A 161 -13.03 -6.29 -11.54
CA ASP A 161 -13.46 -5.13 -10.76
C ASP A 161 -12.26 -4.45 -10.10
N ALA A 162 -12.29 -3.12 -10.03
CA ALA A 162 -11.25 -2.29 -9.44
C ALA A 162 -11.61 -1.91 -8.00
N TYR A 163 -10.82 -2.36 -7.04
CA TYR A 163 -10.94 -1.99 -5.65
C TYR A 163 -9.80 -1.06 -5.27
N VAL A 164 -10.12 0.11 -4.71
CA VAL A 164 -9.14 1.05 -4.17
C VAL A 164 -9.29 1.14 -2.67
N GLY A 165 -8.18 1.27 -1.96
CA GLY A 165 -8.19 1.26 -0.52
C GLY A 165 -6.99 1.89 0.12
N SER A 166 -7.13 2.22 1.40
CA SER A 166 -6.06 2.74 2.23
C SER A 166 -6.44 2.61 3.69
N SER A 167 -5.45 2.42 4.57
CA SER A 167 -5.64 2.37 6.02
C SER A 167 -6.74 1.38 6.48
N GLY A 168 -6.88 0.24 5.81
CA GLY A 168 -7.87 -0.80 6.12
C GLY A 168 -9.27 -0.56 5.55
N MET A 169 -9.48 0.50 4.76
CA MET A 169 -10.70 0.73 3.98
C MET A 169 -10.51 0.19 2.56
N SER A 170 -11.55 -0.36 1.95
CA SER A 170 -11.59 -0.71 0.52
C SER A 170 -12.95 -0.38 -0.08
N GLN A 171 -12.98 0.14 -1.30
CA GLN A 171 -14.18 0.51 -2.04
C GLN A 171 -14.09 0.03 -3.49
N LEU A 172 -15.21 -0.39 -4.06
CA LEU A 172 -15.32 -0.72 -5.48
C LEU A 172 -15.43 0.57 -6.28
N ASP A 173 -14.47 0.82 -7.15
CA ASP A 173 -14.47 1.97 -8.03
C ASP A 173 -15.02 1.61 -9.41
N ALA A 174 -16.29 1.92 -9.62
CA ALA A 174 -16.99 1.75 -10.90
C ALA A 174 -16.94 3.00 -11.81
N THR A 175 -16.23 4.07 -11.39
CA THR A 175 -16.23 5.36 -12.11
C THR A 175 -15.29 5.39 -13.31
N GLY A 176 -14.27 4.52 -13.29
CA GLY A 176 -13.15 4.56 -14.24
C GLY A 176 -12.03 5.52 -13.84
N GLU A 177 -12.16 6.24 -12.71
CA GLU A 177 -11.18 7.21 -12.21
C GLU A 177 -10.23 6.63 -11.13
N VAL A 178 -9.98 5.32 -11.19
CA VAL A 178 -9.20 4.53 -10.21
C VAL A 178 -7.88 5.17 -9.81
N ALA A 179 -7.13 5.71 -10.77
CA ALA A 179 -5.84 6.35 -10.49
C ALA A 179 -6.00 7.68 -9.74
N VAL A 180 -7.07 8.44 -10.00
CA VAL A 180 -7.37 9.70 -9.31
C VAL A 180 -7.76 9.41 -7.86
N HIS A 181 -8.64 8.44 -7.63
CA HIS A 181 -9.04 8.03 -6.28
C HIS A 181 -7.85 7.49 -5.48
N LEU A 182 -7.02 6.64 -6.09
CA LEU A 182 -5.80 6.14 -5.46
C LEU A 182 -4.82 7.28 -5.12
N ALA A 183 -4.62 8.25 -6.03
CA ALA A 183 -3.77 9.41 -5.78
C ALA A 183 -4.29 10.27 -4.61
N SER A 184 -5.61 10.45 -4.51
CA SER A 184 -6.24 11.13 -3.38
C SER A 184 -6.02 10.39 -2.07
N MET A 185 -6.14 9.06 -2.05
CA MET A 185 -5.84 8.25 -0.86
C MET A 185 -4.38 8.40 -0.41
N LEU A 186 -3.43 8.35 -1.36
CA LEU A 186 -2.02 8.58 -1.07
C LEU A 186 -1.74 9.99 -0.53
N HIS A 187 -2.47 10.99 -1.01
CA HIS A 187 -2.32 12.35 -0.55
C HIS A 187 -2.78 12.53 0.91
N VAL A 188 -3.87 11.87 1.29
CA VAL A 188 -4.47 12.02 2.62
C VAL A 188 -3.80 11.10 3.66
N ALA A 189 -3.65 9.81 3.33
CA ALA A 189 -3.23 8.77 4.26
C ALA A 189 -1.77 8.34 4.10
N PHE A 190 -1.05 8.90 3.13
CA PHE A 190 0.32 8.49 2.77
C PHE A 190 0.45 6.97 2.55
N SER A 191 -0.62 6.31 2.14
CA SER A 191 -0.65 4.88 1.84
C SER A 191 -1.85 4.61 0.94
N GLY A 192 -1.73 3.58 0.12
CA GLY A 192 -2.77 3.25 -0.84
C GLY A 192 -2.56 1.88 -1.46
N ALA A 193 -3.66 1.26 -1.86
CA ALA A 193 -3.69 -0.02 -2.53
C ALA A 193 -4.73 0.01 -3.64
N VAL A 194 -4.43 -0.71 -4.73
CA VAL A 194 -5.38 -1.05 -5.78
C VAL A 194 -5.33 -2.55 -6.03
N LEU A 195 -6.50 -3.18 -6.05
CA LEU A 195 -6.70 -4.57 -6.41
C LEU A 195 -7.60 -4.62 -7.64
N TYR A 196 -7.16 -5.31 -8.68
CA TYR A 196 -8.02 -5.77 -9.75
C TYR A 196 -8.25 -7.27 -9.58
N THR A 197 -9.49 -7.71 -9.61
CA THR A 197 -9.83 -9.14 -9.51
C THR A 197 -11.14 -9.46 -10.21
N ASP A 198 -11.23 -10.64 -10.80
CA ASP A 198 -12.52 -11.18 -11.25
C ASP A 198 -13.40 -11.64 -10.07
N ALA A 199 -14.68 -11.90 -10.35
CA ALA A 199 -15.67 -12.30 -9.35
C ALA A 199 -15.38 -13.65 -8.67
N LEU A 200 -14.53 -14.49 -9.26
CA LEU A 200 -14.11 -15.78 -8.70
C LEU A 200 -12.71 -15.71 -8.07
N ALA A 201 -12.08 -14.53 -8.09
CA ALA A 201 -10.68 -14.32 -7.76
C ALA A 201 -9.71 -15.27 -8.48
N SER A 202 -10.05 -15.73 -9.68
CA SER A 202 -9.21 -16.65 -10.45
C SER A 202 -7.98 -15.96 -11.05
N ARG A 203 -8.11 -14.64 -11.25
CA ARG A 203 -7.06 -13.72 -11.66
C ARG A 203 -7.15 -12.47 -10.79
N ALA A 204 -6.04 -12.08 -10.19
CA ALA A 204 -5.96 -10.92 -9.34
C ALA A 204 -4.57 -10.26 -9.39
N ALA A 205 -4.55 -8.93 -9.28
CA ALA A 205 -3.35 -8.13 -9.19
C ALA A 205 -3.51 -7.03 -8.14
N LEU A 206 -2.61 -7.03 -7.17
CA LEU A 206 -2.54 -6.06 -6.08
C LEU A 206 -1.28 -5.21 -6.24
N ALA A 207 -1.44 -3.90 -6.22
CA ALA A 207 -0.36 -2.95 -6.01
C ALA A 207 -0.67 -2.13 -4.76
N GLU A 208 0.22 -2.15 -3.77
CA GLU A 208 0.09 -1.37 -2.53
C GLU A 208 1.39 -0.65 -2.20
N VAL A 209 1.27 0.46 -1.48
CA VAL A 209 2.42 1.23 -0.98
C VAL A 209 2.14 1.80 0.40
N GLY A 210 3.13 1.69 1.29
CA GLY A 210 3.15 2.29 2.62
C GLY A 210 3.73 3.71 2.62
N SER A 211 3.60 4.40 3.76
CA SER A 211 4.12 5.76 3.94
C SER A 211 5.64 5.86 3.91
N ASP A 212 6.32 4.76 4.21
CA ASP A 212 7.76 4.57 4.08
C ASP A 212 8.21 4.39 2.62
N GLY A 213 7.28 4.34 1.65
CA GLY A 213 7.59 4.15 0.24
C GLY A 213 7.93 2.71 -0.13
N GLN A 214 7.68 1.76 0.77
CA GLN A 214 7.76 0.35 0.45
C GLN A 214 6.50 -0.07 -0.29
N ALA A 215 6.67 -0.43 -1.56
CA ALA A 215 5.60 -0.93 -2.41
C ALA A 215 5.68 -2.44 -2.58
N ILE A 216 4.51 -3.06 -2.75
CA ILE A 216 4.32 -4.47 -3.01
C ILE A 216 3.42 -4.61 -4.23
N TYR A 217 3.86 -5.44 -5.16
CA TYR A 217 3.20 -5.74 -6.40
C TYR A 217 3.05 -7.26 -6.49
N GLN A 218 1.85 -7.77 -6.32
CA GLN A 218 1.56 -9.20 -6.27
C GLN A 218 0.51 -9.60 -7.29
N THR A 219 0.68 -10.78 -7.89
CA THR A 219 -0.32 -11.38 -8.77
C THR A 219 -0.64 -12.81 -8.40
N HIS A 220 -1.87 -13.18 -8.73
CA HIS A 220 -2.37 -14.53 -8.77
C HIS A 220 -3.05 -14.74 -10.11
N ASP A 221 -2.66 -15.81 -10.78
CA ASP A 221 -3.37 -16.31 -11.95
C ASP A 221 -3.16 -17.82 -11.95
N ALA A 222 -4.19 -18.56 -11.55
CA ALA A 222 -4.13 -20.01 -11.41
C ALA A 222 -3.84 -20.72 -12.75
N SER A 223 -4.05 -20.04 -13.89
CA SER A 223 -3.77 -20.56 -15.23
C SER A 223 -2.37 -20.20 -15.73
N ALA A 224 -1.70 -19.23 -15.11
CA ALA A 224 -0.41 -18.74 -15.54
C ALA A 224 0.74 -19.64 -15.09
N SER A 225 1.64 -19.95 -16.02
CA SER A 225 2.91 -20.57 -15.67
C SER A 225 3.72 -19.71 -14.71
N LEU A 226 4.57 -20.35 -13.90
CA LEU A 226 5.49 -19.65 -12.99
C LEU A 226 6.37 -18.62 -13.71
N ALA A 227 6.79 -18.90 -14.94
CA ALA A 227 7.55 -17.96 -15.77
C ALA A 227 6.73 -16.70 -16.10
N ALA A 228 5.46 -16.88 -16.50
CA ALA A 228 4.57 -15.75 -16.78
C ALA A 228 4.27 -14.91 -15.53
N GLN A 229 4.14 -15.54 -14.36
CA GLN A 229 4.00 -14.82 -13.09
C GLN A 229 5.28 -14.03 -12.74
N ALA A 230 6.45 -14.63 -12.98
CA ALA A 230 7.73 -13.97 -12.78
C ALA A 230 7.91 -12.79 -13.75
N ASP A 231 7.49 -12.92 -15.00
CA ASP A 231 7.45 -11.83 -15.98
C ASP A 231 6.53 -10.69 -15.54
N ARG A 232 5.38 -10.99 -14.91
CA ARG A 232 4.49 -9.95 -14.36
C ARG A 232 5.11 -9.21 -13.18
N ALA A 233 5.86 -9.91 -12.32
CA ALA A 233 6.59 -9.28 -11.23
C ALA A 233 7.77 -8.44 -11.77
N ARG A 234 8.47 -8.92 -12.79
CA ARG A 234 9.50 -8.18 -13.52
C ARG A 234 8.94 -6.90 -14.14
N ALA A 235 7.75 -6.97 -14.77
CA ALA A 235 7.07 -5.81 -15.33
C ALA A 235 6.77 -4.73 -14.27
N ALA A 236 6.46 -5.12 -13.02
CA ALA A 236 6.30 -4.17 -11.91
C ALA A 236 7.59 -3.40 -11.63
N ILE A 237 8.71 -4.13 -11.53
CA ILE A 237 10.05 -3.53 -11.32
C ILE A 237 10.38 -2.56 -12.44
N LEU A 238 10.11 -2.92 -13.70
CA LEU A 238 10.38 -2.08 -14.85
C LEU A 238 9.51 -0.82 -14.86
N ALA A 239 8.23 -0.91 -14.46
CA ALA A 239 7.34 0.24 -14.36
C ALA A 239 7.87 1.30 -13.37
N GLU A 240 8.48 0.86 -12.27
CA GLU A 240 8.98 1.73 -11.21
C GLU A 240 10.49 2.02 -11.31
N ALA A 241 11.20 1.47 -12.30
CA ALA A 241 12.66 1.45 -12.31
C ALA A 241 13.30 2.84 -12.18
N ALA A 242 12.72 3.86 -12.81
CA ALA A 242 13.23 5.23 -12.76
C ALA A 242 13.13 5.88 -11.37
N TYR A 243 12.27 5.38 -10.50
CA TYR A 243 11.97 5.96 -9.18
C TYR A 243 12.50 5.09 -8.05
N ALA A 244 12.57 3.78 -8.26
CA ALA A 244 13.00 2.84 -7.25
C ALA A 244 14.47 3.04 -6.85
N HIS A 245 14.74 2.88 -5.55
CA HIS A 245 16.09 2.79 -4.97
C HIS A 245 16.59 1.35 -4.92
N TYR A 246 15.68 0.39 -4.83
CA TYR A 246 15.94 -1.04 -4.89
C TYR A 246 14.63 -1.76 -5.20
N ALA A 247 14.72 -2.91 -5.85
CA ALA A 247 13.58 -3.79 -5.98
C ALA A 247 14.03 -5.24 -6.08
N PHE A 248 13.16 -6.19 -5.74
CA PHE A 248 13.42 -7.61 -5.95
C PHE A 248 12.14 -8.41 -6.12
N VAL A 249 12.27 -9.60 -6.72
CA VAL A 249 11.18 -10.58 -6.82
C VAL A 249 11.39 -11.71 -5.83
N ALA A 250 10.32 -12.11 -5.15
CA ALA A 250 10.26 -13.32 -4.35
C ALA A 250 8.89 -14.01 -4.45
N PRO A 251 8.83 -15.35 -4.43
CA PRO A 251 7.60 -16.06 -4.13
C PRO A 251 7.09 -15.68 -2.74
N THR A 252 5.78 -15.68 -2.54
CA THR A 252 5.15 -15.71 -1.22
C THR A 252 4.02 -16.73 -1.19
N PRO A 253 3.86 -17.52 -0.12
CA PRO A 253 2.84 -18.57 -0.06
C PRO A 253 1.42 -18.01 0.07
N ARG A 254 1.28 -16.73 0.41
CA ARG A 254 0.01 -16.04 0.69
C ARG A 254 0.12 -14.58 0.31
N ARG A 255 -1.01 -13.86 0.41
CA ARG A 255 -1.06 -12.42 0.19
C ARG A 255 0.04 -11.74 1.00
N ALA A 256 0.91 -11.02 0.33
CA ALA A 256 1.92 -10.21 0.99
C ALA A 256 1.23 -8.94 1.50
N TYR A 257 1.48 -8.60 2.76
CA TYR A 257 0.99 -7.36 3.37
C TYR A 257 2.12 -6.37 3.65
N LEU A 258 3.34 -6.90 3.80
CA LEU A 258 4.54 -6.17 4.20
C LEU A 258 5.76 -6.92 3.66
N TRP A 259 6.92 -6.24 3.63
CA TRP A 259 8.17 -6.81 3.13
C TRP A 259 8.67 -8.03 3.91
N ASP A 260 8.35 -8.13 5.21
CA ASP A 260 8.72 -9.28 6.03
C ASP A 260 7.95 -10.56 5.66
N ALA A 261 6.87 -10.46 4.88
CA ALA A 261 6.17 -11.62 4.31
C ALA A 261 7.10 -12.51 3.46
N ARG A 262 8.17 -11.93 2.88
CA ARG A 262 9.25 -12.65 2.20
C ARG A 262 9.85 -13.76 3.06
N GLY A 263 9.95 -13.56 4.37
CA GLY A 263 10.54 -14.52 5.31
C GLY A 263 9.79 -15.87 5.38
N ARG A 264 8.54 -15.93 4.90
CA ARG A 264 7.71 -17.16 4.92
C ARG A 264 7.95 -18.09 3.74
N ALA A 265 8.67 -17.63 2.72
CA ALA A 265 8.62 -18.23 1.38
C ALA A 265 9.98 -18.64 0.80
N LEU A 266 11.04 -17.99 1.28
CA LEU A 266 12.39 -18.15 0.76
C LEU A 266 13.32 -18.75 1.81
N PRO A 267 14.49 -19.28 1.41
CA PRO A 267 15.57 -19.57 2.36
C PRO A 267 15.76 -18.37 3.28
N PRO A 268 16.05 -18.59 4.58
CA PRO A 268 16.27 -17.49 5.52
C PRO A 268 17.21 -16.44 4.93
N LEU A 269 16.93 -15.17 5.26
CA LEU A 269 17.91 -14.10 5.05
C LEU A 269 19.24 -14.50 5.71
N ARG A 270 20.33 -13.84 5.33
CA ARG A 270 21.64 -14.06 5.97
C ARG A 270 21.51 -14.04 7.50
N ASP A 271 22.29 -14.90 8.16
CA ASP A 271 22.30 -15.01 9.62
C ASP A 271 22.31 -13.61 10.26
N GLN A 272 21.44 -13.42 11.25
CA GLN A 272 21.29 -12.17 12.03
C GLN A 272 20.50 -11.04 11.34
N ILE A 273 19.98 -11.25 10.12
CA ILE A 273 19.03 -10.30 9.50
C ILE A 273 17.60 -10.83 9.64
N PRO A 274 16.80 -10.32 10.58
CA PRO A 274 15.41 -10.74 10.73
C PRO A 274 14.56 -10.20 9.57
N ALA A 275 13.48 -10.90 9.21
CA ALA A 275 12.62 -10.47 8.09
C ALA A 275 12.02 -9.08 8.27
N TYR A 276 11.73 -8.66 9.52
CA TYR A 276 11.23 -7.31 9.81
C TYR A 276 12.25 -6.22 9.48
N ALA A 277 13.55 -6.52 9.43
CA ALA A 277 14.57 -5.53 9.07
C ALA A 277 14.33 -4.98 7.66
N LEU A 278 13.83 -5.82 6.74
CA LEU A 278 13.43 -5.42 5.39
C LEU A 278 12.45 -4.23 5.42
N ARG A 279 11.54 -4.22 6.40
CA ARG A 279 10.55 -3.16 6.60
C ARG A 279 11.12 -1.95 7.33
N MET A 280 11.87 -2.19 8.41
CA MET A 280 12.31 -1.11 9.31
C MET A 280 13.44 -0.23 8.77
N HIS A 281 14.20 -0.71 7.77
CA HIS A 281 15.41 -0.04 7.27
C HIS A 281 15.30 0.38 5.80
N ALA A 282 14.14 0.92 5.40
CA ALA A 282 13.88 1.36 4.02
C ALA A 282 14.94 2.36 3.50
N ASP A 283 15.53 3.16 4.39
CA ASP A 283 16.59 4.13 4.11
C ASP A 283 17.90 3.47 3.62
N LEU A 284 18.19 2.25 4.08
CA LEU A 284 19.40 1.52 3.71
C LEU A 284 19.35 0.96 2.28
N TRP A 285 18.16 0.73 1.72
CA TRP A 285 17.98 0.05 0.44
C TRP A 285 18.42 0.87 -0.76
N SER A 286 18.74 2.16 -0.58
CA SER A 286 19.41 2.96 -1.61
C SER A 286 20.90 2.67 -1.76
N ARG A 287 21.51 2.06 -0.73
CA ARG A 287 22.97 1.88 -0.59
C ARG A 287 23.38 0.41 -0.52
N PHE A 288 22.50 -0.45 0.00
CA PHE A 288 22.76 -1.86 0.23
C PHE A 288 21.63 -2.74 -0.28
N VAL A 289 22.00 -3.96 -0.66
CA VAL A 289 21.11 -5.06 -0.99
C VAL A 289 20.84 -5.86 0.29
N PRO A 290 19.58 -6.04 0.72
CA PRO A 290 19.28 -6.78 1.95
C PRO A 290 19.73 -8.25 1.88
N ASP A 291 19.45 -8.92 0.76
CA ASP A 291 19.94 -10.26 0.42
C ASP A 291 19.76 -10.50 -1.08
N VAL A 292 20.30 -11.61 -1.59
CA VAL A 292 20.26 -11.93 -3.02
C VAL A 292 18.95 -12.60 -3.42
N HIS A 293 18.38 -12.14 -4.53
CA HIS A 293 17.12 -12.62 -5.09
C HIS A 293 17.28 -12.95 -6.59
N CYS A 294 16.35 -13.71 -7.16
CA CYS A 294 16.43 -14.18 -8.55
C CYS A 294 16.33 -13.07 -9.59
N MET A 295 15.65 -11.98 -9.25
CA MET A 295 15.57 -10.75 -10.02
C MET A 295 15.64 -9.58 -9.04
N GLN A 296 16.45 -8.58 -9.35
CA GLN A 296 16.58 -7.39 -8.52
C GLN A 296 17.03 -6.17 -9.32
N LEU A 297 16.47 -5.02 -8.97
CA LEU A 297 16.88 -3.73 -9.51
C LEU A 297 17.95 -3.12 -8.61
N LEU A 298 19.10 -2.84 -9.21
CA LEU A 298 20.26 -2.26 -8.56
C LEU A 298 20.52 -0.85 -9.08
N THR A 299 21.01 0.03 -8.20
CA THR A 299 21.54 1.35 -8.57
C THR A 299 23.01 1.21 -8.99
N ASP A 300 23.57 2.24 -9.63
CA ASP A 300 25.02 2.30 -9.89
C ASP A 300 25.84 2.18 -8.59
N GLU A 301 25.29 2.72 -7.50
CA GLU A 301 25.89 2.63 -6.17
C GLU A 301 25.93 1.17 -5.66
N HIS A 302 24.88 0.37 -5.89
CA HIS A 302 24.92 -1.08 -5.62
C HIS A 302 25.96 -1.78 -6.50
N LEU A 303 25.92 -1.54 -7.81
CA LEU A 303 26.80 -2.20 -8.79
C LEU A 303 28.28 -1.97 -8.50
N ALA A 304 28.67 -0.77 -8.05
CA ALA A 304 30.04 -0.46 -7.67
C ALA A 304 30.58 -1.30 -6.48
N ARG A 305 29.69 -1.96 -5.72
CA ARG A 305 30.05 -2.80 -4.57
C ARG A 305 29.96 -4.30 -4.85
N VAL A 306 29.34 -4.70 -5.96
CA VAL A 306 29.22 -6.10 -6.36
C VAL A 306 30.60 -6.67 -6.73
N THR A 307 30.85 -7.93 -6.38
CA THR A 307 32.12 -8.62 -6.64
C THR A 307 32.18 -9.17 -8.06
N ASP A 308 31.19 -9.97 -8.47
CA ASP A 308 31.13 -10.60 -9.79
C ASP A 308 29.68 -10.80 -10.24
N LEU A 309 29.34 -10.36 -11.46
CA LEU A 309 28.04 -10.61 -12.10
C LEU A 309 28.16 -11.49 -13.35
N SER A 310 29.28 -12.18 -13.56
CA SER A 310 29.54 -13.01 -14.74
C SER A 310 28.54 -14.15 -14.94
N GLN A 311 27.83 -14.58 -13.89
CA GLN A 311 26.77 -15.58 -13.91
C GLN A 311 25.35 -14.99 -14.00
N TRP A 312 25.24 -13.68 -14.06
CA TRP A 312 23.98 -12.95 -14.09
C TRP A 312 23.75 -12.31 -15.46
N THR A 313 22.49 -12.03 -15.76
CA THR A 313 22.11 -11.14 -16.86
C THR A 313 21.92 -9.75 -16.28
N VAL A 314 22.63 -8.77 -16.82
CA VAL A 314 22.56 -7.37 -16.37
C VAL A 314 22.04 -6.51 -17.51
N THR A 315 20.90 -5.85 -17.28
CA THR A 315 20.27 -4.97 -18.27
C THR A 315 20.09 -3.58 -17.67
N HIS A 316 20.65 -2.55 -18.29
CA HIS A 316 20.35 -1.16 -17.90
C HIS A 316 18.94 -0.79 -18.37
N VAL A 317 18.05 -0.45 -17.43
CA VAL A 317 16.62 -0.25 -17.68
C VAL A 317 16.16 1.20 -17.50
N ALA A 318 16.92 2.00 -16.76
CA ALA A 318 16.74 3.44 -16.61
C ALA A 318 18.10 4.09 -16.24
N PRO A 319 18.24 5.42 -16.30
CA PRO A 319 19.46 6.11 -15.89
C PRO A 319 19.88 5.72 -14.46
N GLY A 320 21.10 5.18 -14.33
CA GLY A 320 21.65 4.71 -13.06
C GLY A 320 20.93 3.52 -12.43
N ARG A 321 20.26 2.69 -13.26
CA ARG A 321 19.46 1.53 -12.83
C ARG A 321 19.71 0.33 -13.73
N ALA A 322 20.05 -0.80 -13.11
CA ALA A 322 20.21 -2.07 -13.81
C ALA A 322 19.32 -3.14 -13.18
N LEU A 323 18.59 -3.87 -14.01
CA LEU A 323 17.94 -5.11 -13.64
C LEU A 323 18.96 -6.24 -13.74
N VAL A 324 19.15 -6.95 -12.62
CA VAL A 324 20.07 -8.09 -12.49
C VAL A 324 19.23 -9.35 -12.28
N GLU A 325 19.38 -10.32 -13.18
CA GLU A 325 18.54 -11.52 -13.27
C GLU A 325 19.40 -12.78 -13.28
N ALA A 326 19.00 -13.78 -12.50
CA ALA A 326 19.64 -15.08 -12.51
C ALA A 326 19.44 -15.76 -13.88
N ARG A 327 20.49 -16.36 -14.44
CA ARG A 327 20.39 -17.05 -15.75
C ARG A 327 19.44 -18.25 -15.74
N ASP A 328 19.37 -18.95 -14.62
CA ASP A 328 18.46 -20.07 -14.40
C ASP A 328 17.38 -19.68 -13.38
N LEU A 329 16.36 -18.96 -13.84
CA LEU A 329 15.22 -18.57 -13.01
C LEU A 329 14.46 -19.78 -12.47
N ALA A 330 14.39 -20.88 -13.22
CA ALA A 330 13.67 -22.08 -12.82
C ALA A 330 14.31 -22.72 -11.56
N ALA A 331 15.65 -22.74 -11.48
CA ALA A 331 16.36 -23.21 -10.30
C ALA A 331 16.07 -22.36 -9.05
N TRP A 332 15.87 -21.05 -9.22
CA TRP A 332 15.53 -20.14 -8.12
C TRP A 332 14.07 -20.21 -7.69
N LEU A 333 13.17 -20.42 -8.63
CA LEU A 333 11.73 -20.40 -8.37
C LEU A 333 11.13 -21.79 -8.06
N ARG A 334 11.96 -22.84 -8.00
CA ARG A 334 11.50 -24.19 -7.65
C ARG A 334 10.83 -24.22 -6.26
N PRO A 335 9.91 -25.17 -6.00
CA PRO A 335 9.32 -25.34 -4.67
C PRO A 335 10.40 -25.49 -3.59
N GLY A 336 10.27 -24.73 -2.49
CA GLY A 336 11.28 -24.67 -1.42
C GLY A 336 12.47 -23.73 -1.68
N GLY A 337 12.51 -23.06 -2.83
CA GLY A 337 13.55 -22.09 -3.19
C GLY A 337 14.84 -22.72 -3.75
N PRO A 338 15.83 -21.90 -4.12
CA PRO A 338 17.10 -22.36 -4.67
C PRO A 338 17.86 -23.29 -3.71
N ALA A 339 18.81 -24.07 -4.23
CA ALA A 339 19.71 -24.85 -3.37
C ALA A 339 20.56 -23.91 -2.51
N PRO A 340 20.90 -24.26 -1.25
CA PRO A 340 21.72 -23.41 -0.38
C PRO A 340 23.03 -22.95 -1.04
N SER A 341 23.73 -23.86 -1.74
CA SER A 341 24.96 -23.55 -2.46
C SER A 341 24.78 -22.51 -3.58
N VAL A 342 23.60 -22.44 -4.21
CA VAL A 342 23.28 -21.40 -5.21
C VAL A 342 23.14 -20.04 -4.51
N VAL A 343 22.48 -19.99 -3.35
CA VAL A 343 22.32 -18.77 -2.56
C VAL A 343 23.68 -18.30 -2.01
N ASP A 344 24.50 -19.21 -1.50
CA ASP A 344 25.82 -18.87 -0.94
C ASP A 344 26.78 -18.35 -2.01
N GLN A 345 26.78 -18.96 -3.20
CA GLN A 345 27.52 -18.44 -4.35
C GLN A 345 26.99 -17.06 -4.74
N ALA A 346 25.68 -16.89 -4.86
CA ALA A 346 25.06 -15.62 -5.18
C ALA A 346 25.41 -14.52 -4.16
N ARG A 347 25.47 -14.85 -2.86
CA ARG A 347 25.92 -13.92 -1.81
C ARG A 347 27.40 -13.55 -1.97
N THR A 348 28.24 -14.49 -2.40
CA THR A 348 29.66 -14.23 -2.72
C THR A 348 29.80 -13.29 -3.91
N ASP A 349 29.02 -13.52 -4.96
CA ASP A 349 28.93 -12.69 -6.17
C ASP A 349 28.57 -11.23 -5.79
N PHE A 350 27.58 -11.04 -4.92
CA PHE A 350 27.13 -9.70 -4.48
C PHE A 350 28.09 -9.04 -3.47
N GLY A 351 28.79 -9.83 -2.66
CA GLY A 351 29.86 -9.38 -1.77
C GLY A 351 29.49 -8.15 -0.93
N ARG A 352 30.19 -7.03 -1.16
CA ARG A 352 30.04 -5.80 -0.37
C ARG A 352 28.77 -5.00 -0.71
N ALA A 353 28.04 -5.37 -1.75
CA ALA A 353 26.73 -4.78 -2.00
C ALA A 353 25.71 -5.19 -0.94
N LEU A 354 25.92 -6.35 -0.28
CA LEU A 354 25.02 -6.84 0.75
C LEU A 354 25.11 -6.00 2.03
N VAL A 355 23.97 -5.78 2.67
CA VAL A 355 23.92 -5.04 3.94
C VAL A 355 24.73 -5.77 5.03
N PRO A 356 25.54 -5.04 5.82
CA PRO A 356 26.15 -5.57 7.03
C PRO A 356 25.08 -5.88 8.08
N ALA A 357 25.23 -6.99 8.81
CA ALA A 357 24.27 -7.36 9.85
C ALA A 357 24.18 -6.32 10.99
N ASP A 358 25.28 -5.62 11.28
CA ASP A 358 25.32 -4.59 12.32
C ASP A 358 24.55 -3.32 11.96
N ASP A 359 24.27 -3.08 10.67
CA ASP A 359 23.53 -1.89 10.22
C ASP A 359 22.00 -2.09 10.33
N VAL A 360 21.53 -3.31 10.56
CA VAL A 360 20.11 -3.71 10.57
C VAL A 360 19.64 -4.33 11.90
N ARG A 361 20.46 -4.19 12.95
CA ARG A 361 20.21 -4.72 14.29
C ARG A 361 19.47 -3.76 15.20
#